data_AF-A0A832L5Y2-F1
#
_entry.id   AF-A0A832L5Y2-F1
#
_cell.length_a   1.000
_cell.length_b   1.000
_cell.length_c   1.000
_cell.angle_alpha   90.00
_cell.angle_beta   90.00
_cell.angle_gamma   90.00
#
_symmetry.space_group_name_H-M   'P 1'
#
loop_
_entity.id
_entity.type
_entity.pdbx_description
1 polymer ?
#
loop_
_entity_poly.entity_id
_entity_poly.type
_entity_poly.pdbx_seq_one_letter_code
_entity_poly.pdbx_strand_id
1 'polypeptide(L)'
;MALKDLMYSFKKNPVDKLNPRDLQEEEIRLKNRMERLRKDINKIEKDKKQKFQEGVGADMIKKKMLAQEIKQLDTEARLKLKNFSTINKQHMFVSNLIVVKKYEQDLKKNKIWDKIGNIGSENFESALIKTNLSGKEFEEVLNDLNRIFEMDITEFEAGEDEAENQLLDAWSSVESGAIDVDEVEQTFSLEKSLEKEREEKGL
;
A
#
# COMPACT_ATOMS: atom_id res chain seq x y z
N MET A 1 11.58 9.09 -17.93
CA MET A 1 12.49 8.66 -16.84
C MET A 1 11.64 8.51 -15.59
N ALA A 2 11.63 7.34 -14.96
CA ALA A 2 10.81 7.11 -13.77
C ALA A 2 11.48 7.78 -12.55
N LEU A 3 10.69 8.23 -11.58
CA LEU A 3 11.20 8.90 -10.36
C LEU A 3 12.14 7.99 -9.56
N LYS A 4 11.94 6.67 -9.67
CA LYS A 4 12.88 5.63 -9.21
C LYS A 4 14.27 5.78 -9.82
N ASP A 5 14.36 5.87 -11.15
CA ASP A 5 15.64 6.02 -11.87
C ASP A 5 16.44 7.24 -11.40
N LEU A 6 15.75 8.29 -10.93
CA LEU A 6 16.37 9.49 -10.37
C LEU A 6 17.06 9.20 -9.03
N MET A 7 16.39 8.49 -8.11
CA MET A 7 16.93 8.20 -6.78
C MET A 7 18.13 7.24 -6.78
N TYR A 8 18.09 6.21 -7.62
CA TYR A 8 19.15 5.18 -7.67
C TYR A 8 20.48 5.70 -8.26
N SER A 9 20.50 6.89 -8.85
CA SER A 9 21.69 7.50 -9.45
C SER A 9 22.48 8.41 -8.48
N PHE A 10 21.95 8.71 -7.28
CA PHE A 10 22.55 9.72 -6.42
C PHE A 10 23.55 9.15 -5.39
N LYS A 11 24.80 9.65 -5.44
CA LYS A 11 25.86 9.45 -4.42
C LYS A 11 25.70 10.33 -3.16
N LYS A 12 24.64 11.14 -3.07
CA LYS A 12 24.28 12.05 -1.96
C LYS A 12 22.81 11.84 -1.60
N ASN A 13 22.31 12.48 -0.53
CA ASN A 13 20.95 12.27 -0.01
C ASN A 13 19.91 12.16 -1.15
N PRO A 14 19.20 11.01 -1.26
CA PRO A 14 18.34 10.71 -2.40
C PRO A 14 17.17 11.68 -2.54
N VAL A 15 16.87 12.43 -1.47
CA VAL A 15 15.75 13.35 -1.38
C VAL A 15 16.15 14.76 -1.83
N ASP A 16 17.41 15.17 -1.79
CA ASP A 16 17.84 16.57 -1.98
C ASP A 16 17.30 17.22 -3.26
N LYS A 17 17.40 16.52 -4.40
CA LYS A 17 17.03 17.05 -5.72
C LYS A 17 15.58 16.80 -6.12
N LEU A 18 14.79 16.17 -5.26
CA LEU A 18 13.39 15.91 -5.57
C LEU A 18 12.61 17.22 -5.54
N ASN A 19 11.82 17.45 -6.58
CA ASN A 19 10.95 18.60 -6.68
C ASN A 19 9.55 18.23 -6.15
N PRO A 20 8.99 18.98 -5.19
CA PRO A 20 7.64 18.74 -4.68
C PRO A 20 6.57 18.65 -5.77
N ARG A 21 6.71 19.47 -6.83
CA ARG A 21 5.77 19.44 -7.96
C ARG A 21 5.85 18.13 -8.74
N ASP A 22 7.05 17.66 -9.05
CA ASP A 22 7.25 16.42 -9.79
C ASP A 22 6.74 15.22 -8.98
N LEU A 23 6.91 15.26 -7.64
CA LEU A 23 6.35 14.26 -6.74
C LEU A 23 4.82 14.25 -6.74
N GLN A 24 4.17 15.42 -6.72
CA GLN A 24 2.72 15.53 -6.81
C GLN A 24 2.17 15.04 -8.15
N GLU A 25 2.84 15.40 -9.25
CA GLU A 25 2.46 14.93 -10.60
C GLU A 25 2.60 13.40 -10.69
N GLU A 26 3.67 12.84 -10.12
CA GLU A 26 3.87 11.39 -10.02
C GLU A 26 2.78 10.71 -9.17
N GLU A 27 2.44 11.28 -8.01
CA GLU A 27 1.40 10.76 -7.12
C GLU A 27 0.06 10.65 -7.86
N ILE A 28 -0.35 11.72 -8.55
CA ILE A 28 -1.59 11.76 -9.35
C ILE A 28 -1.54 10.70 -10.46
N ARG A 29 -0.39 10.55 -11.13
CA ARG A 29 -0.21 9.55 -12.18
C ARG A 29 -0.38 8.13 -11.65
N LEU A 30 0.23 7.83 -10.50
CA LEU A 30 0.13 6.52 -9.85
C LEU A 30 -1.31 6.23 -9.41
N LYS A 31 -2.00 7.20 -8.76
CA LYS A 31 -3.43 7.09 -8.41
C LYS A 31 -4.30 6.74 -9.62
N ASN A 32 -4.13 7.48 -10.72
CA ASN A 32 -4.88 7.23 -11.95
C ASN A 32 -4.60 5.85 -12.55
N ARG A 33 -3.36 5.34 -12.43
CA ARG A 33 -2.99 4.01 -12.92
C ARG A 33 -3.59 2.90 -12.05
N MET A 34 -3.58 3.06 -10.73
CA MET A 34 -4.24 2.15 -9.78
C MET A 34 -5.74 2.06 -10.07
N GLU A 35 -6.40 3.20 -10.27
CA GLU A 35 -7.84 3.24 -10.54
C GLU A 35 -8.22 2.54 -11.85
N ARG A 36 -7.39 2.68 -12.90
CA ARG A 36 -7.58 1.92 -14.15
C ARG A 36 -7.45 0.41 -13.93
N LEU A 37 -6.44 -0.03 -13.20
CA LEU A 37 -6.26 -1.45 -12.89
C LEU A 37 -7.43 -2.01 -12.08
N ARG A 38 -7.93 -1.25 -11.10
CA ARG A 38 -9.11 -1.63 -10.32
C ARG A 38 -10.33 -1.84 -11.23
N LYS A 39 -10.59 -0.90 -12.15
CA LYS A 39 -11.69 -1.02 -13.13
C LYS A 39 -11.53 -2.24 -14.05
N ASP A 40 -10.31 -2.48 -14.53
CA ASP A 40 -10.01 -3.65 -15.37
C ASP A 40 -10.25 -4.97 -14.62
N ILE A 41 -9.73 -5.09 -13.39
CA ILE A 41 -9.91 -6.28 -12.55
C ILE A 41 -11.41 -6.53 -12.30
N ASN A 42 -12.16 -5.49 -11.92
CA ASN A 42 -13.60 -5.59 -11.68
C ASN A 42 -14.36 -6.05 -12.93
N LYS A 43 -13.96 -5.59 -14.11
CA LYS A 43 -14.54 -6.03 -15.38
C LYS A 43 -14.24 -7.52 -15.62
N ILE A 44 -13.00 -7.94 -15.43
CA ILE A 44 -12.60 -9.35 -15.59
C ILE A 44 -13.40 -10.27 -14.65
N GLU A 45 -13.57 -9.89 -13.38
CA GLU A 45 -14.35 -10.70 -12.43
C GLU A 45 -15.83 -10.78 -12.81
N LYS A 46 -16.39 -9.69 -13.35
CA LYS A 46 -17.76 -9.70 -13.90
C LYS A 46 -17.87 -10.64 -15.10
N ASP A 47 -16.90 -10.60 -16.02
CA ASP A 47 -16.88 -11.46 -17.22
C ASP A 47 -16.70 -12.94 -16.82
N LYS A 48 -15.86 -13.24 -15.83
CA LYS A 48 -15.72 -14.59 -15.24
C LYS A 48 -17.05 -15.09 -14.68
N LYS A 49 -17.75 -14.25 -13.90
CA LYS A 49 -19.06 -14.59 -13.32
C LYS A 49 -20.10 -14.89 -14.40
N GLN A 50 -20.15 -14.08 -15.45
CA GLN A 50 -21.06 -14.29 -16.57
C GLN A 50 -20.75 -15.62 -17.29
N LYS A 51 -19.49 -15.89 -17.63
CA LYS A 51 -19.08 -17.14 -18.28
C LYS A 51 -19.37 -18.37 -17.43
N PHE A 52 -19.19 -18.26 -16.13
CA PHE A 52 -19.55 -19.32 -15.20
C PHE A 52 -21.05 -19.63 -15.26
N GLN A 53 -21.90 -18.59 -15.23
CA GLN A 53 -23.35 -18.74 -15.37
C GLN A 53 -23.74 -19.36 -16.72
N GLU A 54 -23.08 -18.97 -17.82
CA GLU A 54 -23.29 -19.57 -19.15
C GLU A 54 -22.95 -21.06 -19.23
N GLY A 55 -22.10 -21.55 -18.31
CA GLY A 55 -21.72 -22.96 -18.21
C GLY A 55 -22.73 -23.82 -17.44
N VAL A 56 -23.59 -23.21 -16.62
CA VAL A 56 -24.64 -23.93 -15.88
C VAL A 56 -25.67 -24.45 -16.88
N GLY A 57 -25.86 -25.77 -16.91
CA GLY A 57 -26.78 -26.44 -17.85
C GLY A 57 -26.28 -26.58 -19.30
N ALA A 58 -25.08 -26.08 -19.62
CA ALA A 58 -24.48 -26.26 -20.95
C ALA A 58 -23.94 -27.69 -21.18
N ASP A 59 -23.76 -28.06 -22.45
CA ASP A 59 -23.12 -29.33 -22.83
C ASP A 59 -21.62 -29.35 -22.46
N MET A 60 -21.03 -30.54 -22.53
CA MET A 60 -19.64 -30.75 -22.10
C MET A 60 -18.60 -30.04 -22.96
N ILE A 61 -18.85 -29.86 -24.26
CA ILE A 61 -17.92 -29.17 -25.15
C ILE A 61 -17.91 -27.68 -24.79
N LYS A 62 -19.09 -27.07 -24.66
CA LYS A 62 -19.23 -25.67 -24.26
C LYS A 62 -18.65 -25.41 -22.87
N LYS A 63 -18.87 -26.30 -21.90
CA LYS A 63 -18.26 -26.21 -20.57
C LYS A 63 -16.73 -26.22 -20.62
N LYS A 64 -16.14 -27.08 -21.45
CA LYS A 64 -14.67 -27.14 -21.60
C LYS A 64 -14.10 -25.85 -22.20
N MET A 65 -14.79 -25.25 -23.17
CA MET A 65 -14.40 -23.96 -23.76
C MET A 65 -14.49 -22.83 -22.72
N LEU A 66 -15.63 -22.71 -22.03
CA LEU A 66 -15.83 -21.71 -20.98
C LEU A 66 -14.82 -21.84 -19.84
N ALA A 67 -14.47 -23.07 -19.44
CA ALA A 67 -13.44 -23.30 -18.43
C ALA A 67 -12.05 -22.79 -18.85
N GLN A 68 -11.68 -22.95 -20.13
CA GLN A 68 -10.42 -22.40 -20.65
C GLN A 68 -10.43 -20.87 -20.66
N GLU A 69 -11.55 -20.26 -21.08
CA GLU A 69 -11.72 -18.80 -21.08
C GLU A 69 -11.65 -18.22 -19.66
N ILE A 70 -12.35 -18.84 -18.69
CA ILE A 70 -12.30 -18.43 -17.28
C ILE A 70 -10.87 -18.54 -16.73
N LYS A 71 -10.14 -19.61 -17.06
CA LYS A 71 -8.74 -19.78 -16.64
C LYS A 71 -7.83 -18.67 -17.20
N GLN A 72 -8.04 -18.28 -18.45
CA GLN A 72 -7.31 -17.18 -19.06
C GLN A 72 -7.60 -15.85 -18.36
N LEU A 73 -8.88 -15.55 -18.12
CA LEU A 73 -9.32 -14.37 -17.38
C LEU A 73 -8.75 -14.34 -15.96
N ASP A 74 -8.74 -15.47 -15.25
CA ASP A 74 -8.16 -15.56 -13.91
C ASP A 74 -6.65 -15.26 -13.90
N THR A 75 -5.92 -15.76 -14.90
CA THR A 75 -4.49 -15.49 -15.06
C THR A 75 -4.26 -13.99 -15.31
N GLU A 76 -5.07 -13.36 -16.15
CA GLU A 76 -5.00 -11.93 -16.42
C GLU A 76 -5.29 -11.10 -15.16
N ALA A 77 -6.35 -11.44 -14.41
CA ALA A 77 -6.70 -10.77 -13.16
C ALA A 77 -5.55 -10.83 -12.15
N ARG A 78 -4.92 -12.00 -11.95
CA ARG A 78 -3.76 -12.16 -11.05
C ARG A 78 -2.58 -11.29 -11.45
N LEU A 79 -2.26 -11.22 -12.75
CA LEU A 79 -1.17 -10.38 -13.24
C LEU A 79 -1.46 -8.89 -13.02
N LYS A 80 -2.72 -8.46 -13.27
CA LYS A 80 -3.14 -7.08 -13.00
C LYS A 80 -3.13 -6.75 -11.51
N LEU A 81 -3.54 -7.68 -10.64
CA LEU A 81 -3.48 -7.51 -9.19
C LEU A 81 -2.03 -7.35 -8.71
N LYS A 82 -1.10 -8.20 -9.17
CA LYS A 82 0.33 -8.05 -8.86
C LYS A 82 0.87 -6.67 -9.29
N ASN A 83 0.46 -6.19 -10.45
CA ASN A 83 0.83 -4.86 -10.95
C ASN A 83 0.21 -3.75 -10.09
N PHE A 84 -1.05 -3.90 -9.67
CA PHE A 84 -1.71 -2.98 -8.74
C PHE A 84 -0.92 -2.88 -7.42
N SER A 85 -0.57 -4.00 -6.80
CA SER A 85 0.22 -4.03 -5.55
C SER A 85 1.58 -3.34 -5.74
N THR A 86 2.24 -3.56 -6.88
CA THR A 86 3.51 -2.90 -7.20
C THR A 86 3.36 -1.38 -7.29
N ILE A 87 2.32 -0.89 -7.97
CA ILE A 87 2.04 0.54 -8.11
C ILE A 87 1.61 1.14 -6.77
N ASN A 88 0.87 0.39 -5.96
CA ASN A 88 0.46 0.83 -4.62
C ASN A 88 1.68 1.08 -3.72
N LYS A 89 2.67 0.18 -3.72
CA LYS A 89 3.94 0.40 -3.01
C LYS A 89 4.66 1.65 -3.51
N GLN A 90 4.73 1.85 -4.83
CA GLN A 90 5.30 3.07 -5.41
C GLN A 90 4.55 4.33 -4.97
N HIS A 91 3.22 4.27 -4.92
CA HIS A 91 2.37 5.37 -4.49
C HIS A 91 2.60 5.71 -3.01
N MET A 92 2.63 4.71 -2.12
CA MET A 92 2.94 4.89 -0.70
C MET A 92 4.29 5.58 -0.52
N PHE A 93 5.30 5.09 -1.23
CA PHE A 93 6.63 5.69 -1.22
C PHE A 93 6.62 7.17 -1.64
N VAL A 94 6.01 7.48 -2.79
CA VAL A 94 5.93 8.87 -3.30
C VAL A 94 5.13 9.77 -2.36
N SER A 95 4.01 9.29 -1.82
CA SER A 95 3.20 10.02 -0.83
C SER A 95 4.03 10.37 0.41
N ASN A 96 4.81 9.41 0.93
CA ASN A 96 5.66 9.66 2.08
C ASN A 96 6.83 10.60 1.75
N LEU A 97 7.40 10.52 0.54
CA LEU A 97 8.40 11.50 0.08
C LEU A 97 7.85 12.93 0.03
N ILE A 98 6.59 13.12 -0.38
CA ILE A 98 5.95 14.43 -0.38
C ILE A 98 5.92 15.00 1.04
N VAL A 99 5.59 14.18 2.05
CA VAL A 99 5.59 14.59 3.46
C VAL A 99 7.00 14.92 3.96
N VAL A 100 7.99 14.08 3.65
CA VAL A 100 9.40 14.34 3.99
C VAL A 100 9.86 15.67 3.36
N LYS A 101 9.47 15.94 2.11
CA LYS A 101 9.77 17.19 1.43
C LYS A 101 9.04 18.40 2.00
N LYS A 102 7.79 18.24 2.43
CA LYS A 102 7.02 19.29 3.12
C LYS A 102 7.77 19.77 4.37
N TYR A 103 8.38 18.87 5.13
CA TYR A 103 9.09 19.17 6.38
C TYR A 103 10.61 19.32 6.21
N GLU A 104 11.12 19.49 4.98
CA GLU A 104 12.57 19.52 4.70
C GLU A 104 13.34 20.52 5.59
N GLN A 105 12.82 21.74 5.78
CA GLN A 105 13.51 22.75 6.58
C GLN A 105 13.64 22.35 8.05
N ASP A 106 12.62 21.73 8.62
CA ASP A 106 12.62 21.33 10.03
C ASP A 106 13.40 20.04 10.26
N LEU A 107 13.38 19.11 9.30
CA LEU A 107 14.23 17.92 9.31
C LEU A 107 15.72 18.26 9.21
N LYS A 108 16.08 19.32 8.47
CA LYS A 108 17.46 19.85 8.41
C LYS A 108 17.91 20.42 9.75
N LYS A 109 17.05 21.17 10.45
CA LYS A 109 17.37 21.73 11.78
C LYS A 109 17.64 20.64 12.82
N ASN A 110 16.96 19.50 12.70
CA ASN A 110 17.03 18.39 13.66
C ASN A 110 18.04 17.28 13.27
N LYS A 111 18.92 17.52 12.27
CA LYS A 111 19.94 16.57 11.77
C LYS A 111 19.40 15.23 11.22
N ILE A 112 18.08 15.07 11.12
CA ILE A 112 17.43 13.89 10.54
C ILE A 112 17.64 13.86 9.03
N TRP A 113 17.69 15.03 8.40
CA TRP A 113 17.96 15.15 6.98
C TRP A 113 19.27 14.45 6.57
N ASP A 114 20.33 14.56 7.38
CA ASP A 114 21.62 13.94 7.08
C ASP A 114 21.57 12.41 7.26
N LYS A 115 20.76 11.91 8.20
CA LYS A 115 20.55 10.47 8.42
C LYS A 115 19.90 9.81 7.19
N ILE A 116 18.95 10.47 6.54
CA ILE A 116 18.32 10.00 5.29
C ILE A 116 19.38 9.73 4.21
N GLY A 117 20.42 10.57 4.14
CA GLY A 117 21.47 10.40 3.15
C GLY A 117 22.39 9.21 3.38
N ASN A 118 22.42 8.64 4.60
CA ASN A 118 23.35 7.59 4.98
C ASN A 118 22.78 6.16 4.89
N ILE A 119 21.46 5.98 4.86
CA ILE A 119 20.81 4.66 4.91
C ILE A 119 20.81 3.91 3.56
N GLY A 120 21.18 4.60 2.46
CA GLY A 120 21.13 4.06 1.10
C GLY A 120 19.71 4.10 0.51
N SER A 121 19.59 4.29 -0.80
CA SER A 121 18.30 4.54 -1.47
C SER A 121 17.31 3.37 -1.36
N GLU A 122 17.80 2.13 -1.42
CA GLU A 122 16.97 0.91 -1.35
C GLU A 122 16.33 0.71 0.02
N ASN A 123 17.14 0.89 1.07
CA ASN A 123 16.67 0.74 2.44
C ASN A 123 15.73 1.89 2.81
N PHE A 124 16.04 3.11 2.37
CA PHE A 124 15.16 4.25 2.56
C PHE A 124 13.79 4.05 1.89
N GLU A 125 13.79 3.56 0.65
CA GLU A 125 12.56 3.24 -0.07
C GLU A 125 11.74 2.18 0.69
N SER A 126 12.38 1.07 1.06
CA SER A 126 11.72 -0.02 1.77
C SER A 126 11.15 0.41 3.13
N ALA A 127 11.88 1.27 3.84
CA ALA A 127 11.43 1.84 5.12
C ALA A 127 10.22 2.76 4.95
N LEU A 128 10.27 3.65 3.96
CA LEU A 128 9.18 4.58 3.69
C LEU A 128 7.94 3.89 3.14
N ILE A 129 8.03 2.81 2.35
CA ILE A 129 6.84 2.08 1.86
C ILE A 129 5.98 1.57 3.03
N LYS A 130 6.62 1.13 4.11
CA LYS A 130 5.96 0.52 5.28
C LYS A 130 5.63 1.51 6.39
N THR A 131 5.93 2.79 6.18
CA THR A 131 5.57 3.87 7.11
C THR A 131 4.34 4.58 6.58
N ASN A 132 3.49 5.09 7.47
CA ASN A 132 2.42 6.01 7.07
C ASN A 132 2.71 7.40 7.65
N LEU A 133 3.21 8.31 6.80
CA LEU A 133 3.46 9.70 7.19
C LEU A 133 2.33 10.65 6.77
N SER A 134 1.41 10.17 5.94
CA SER A 134 0.34 11.00 5.39
C SER A 134 -0.62 11.44 6.50
N GLY A 135 -0.97 12.72 6.52
CA GLY A 135 -1.87 13.30 7.53
C GLY A 135 -1.26 13.53 8.91
N LYS A 136 0.02 13.18 9.12
CA LYS A 136 0.70 13.35 10.41
C LYS A 136 1.27 14.74 10.63
N GLU A 137 1.29 15.15 11.89
CA GLU A 137 1.98 16.35 12.35
C GLU A 137 3.50 16.13 12.41
N PHE A 138 4.26 17.23 12.41
CA PHE A 138 5.72 17.16 12.30
C PHE A 138 6.38 16.28 13.38
N GLU A 139 5.91 16.36 14.63
CA GLU A 139 6.47 15.59 15.76
C GLU A 139 6.32 14.07 15.54
N GLU A 140 5.18 13.63 15.03
CA GLU A 140 4.92 12.22 14.71
C GLU A 140 5.77 11.76 13.53
N VAL A 141 5.88 12.59 12.48
CA VAL A 141 6.78 12.33 11.34
C VAL A 141 8.22 12.19 11.81
N LEU A 142 8.66 13.06 12.73
CA LEU A 142 9.99 13.02 13.30
C LEU A 142 10.24 11.72 14.07
N ASN A 143 9.27 11.28 14.89
CA ASN A 143 9.35 10.04 15.65
C ASN A 143 9.41 8.81 14.74
N ASP A 144 8.53 8.74 13.73
CA ASP A 144 8.50 7.63 12.78
C ASP A 144 9.81 7.53 11.98
N LEU A 145 10.32 8.67 11.50
CA LEU A 145 11.58 8.71 10.78
C LEU A 145 12.75 8.31 11.70
N ASN A 146 12.76 8.72 12.98
CA ASN A 146 13.78 8.25 13.92
C ASN A 146 13.71 6.75 14.14
N ARG A 147 12.52 6.17 14.29
CA ARG A 147 12.35 4.72 14.42
C ARG A 147 12.93 3.96 13.23
N ILE A 148 12.76 4.49 12.01
CA ILE A 148 13.37 3.93 10.79
C ILE A 148 14.91 3.90 10.89
N PHE A 149 15.54 4.89 11.53
CA PHE A 149 17.00 4.93 11.68
C PHE A 149 17.53 4.10 12.86
N GLU A 150 16.68 3.78 13.83
CA GLU A 150 17.05 3.04 15.05
C GLU A 150 16.85 1.53 14.92
N MET A 151 15.97 1.07 14.03
CA MET A 151 15.73 -0.36 13.81
C MET A 151 16.81 -0.99 12.92
N ASP A 152 17.43 -2.08 13.41
CA ASP A 152 18.18 -3.00 12.54
C ASP A 152 17.21 -3.60 11.51
N ILE A 153 17.49 -3.36 10.22
CA ILE A 153 16.61 -3.58 9.07
C ILE A 153 16.12 -5.04 8.93
N THR A 154 16.76 -5.99 9.62
CA THR A 154 16.43 -7.42 9.61
C THR A 154 15.06 -7.77 10.21
N GLU A 155 14.46 -6.94 11.07
CA GLU A 155 13.13 -7.20 11.65
C GLU A 155 11.95 -6.72 10.78
N PHE A 156 12.23 -6.01 9.67
CA PHE A 156 11.19 -5.26 8.97
C PHE A 156 10.51 -6.03 7.82
N GLU A 157 10.97 -7.23 7.44
CA GLU A 157 10.44 -8.01 6.31
C GLU A 157 9.10 -8.71 6.58
N ALA A 158 8.69 -8.88 7.84
CA ALA A 158 7.56 -9.77 8.19
C ALA A 158 6.15 -9.11 8.19
N GLY A 159 6.04 -7.78 8.21
CA GLY A 159 4.77 -7.12 8.58
C GLY A 159 3.93 -6.49 7.45
N GLU A 160 4.37 -6.55 6.18
CA GLU A 160 3.74 -5.75 5.11
C GLU A 160 2.35 -6.29 4.68
N ASP A 161 2.12 -7.59 4.84
CA ASP A 161 0.84 -8.24 4.50
C ASP A 161 -0.06 -8.49 5.72
N GLU A 162 0.37 -8.21 6.96
CA GLU A 162 -0.40 -8.64 8.14
C GLU A 162 -1.73 -7.87 8.28
N ALA A 163 -1.72 -6.55 8.13
CA ALA A 163 -2.94 -5.74 8.20
C ALA A 163 -3.89 -6.00 7.01
N GLU A 164 -3.35 -6.19 5.80
CA GLU A 164 -4.14 -6.54 4.63
C GLU A 164 -4.78 -7.93 4.80
N ASN A 165 -4.01 -8.92 5.27
CA ASN A 165 -4.52 -10.26 5.55
C ASN A 165 -5.56 -10.25 6.68
N GLN A 166 -5.34 -9.49 7.75
CA GLN A 166 -6.34 -9.33 8.83
C GLN A 166 -7.66 -8.78 8.29
N LEU A 167 -7.62 -7.79 7.38
CA LEU A 167 -8.83 -7.26 6.75
C LEU A 167 -9.48 -8.30 5.82
N LEU A 168 -8.70 -9.07 5.06
CA LEU A 168 -9.22 -10.15 4.21
C LEU A 168 -9.89 -11.26 5.03
N ASP A 169 -9.30 -11.63 6.17
CA ASP A 169 -9.85 -12.62 7.10
C ASP A 169 -11.13 -12.10 7.78
N ALA A 170 -11.14 -10.81 8.17
CA ALA A 170 -12.32 -10.17 8.73
C ALA A 170 -13.49 -10.14 7.72
N TRP A 171 -13.23 -9.75 6.47
CA TRP A 171 -14.25 -9.80 5.41
C TRP A 171 -14.74 -11.22 5.16
N SER A 172 -13.85 -12.22 5.13
CA SER A 172 -14.24 -13.63 4.96
C SER A 172 -15.12 -14.14 6.11
N SER A 173 -14.86 -13.69 7.33
CA SER A 173 -15.66 -14.02 8.53
C SER A 173 -17.05 -13.41 8.47
N VAL A 174 -17.17 -12.17 7.98
CA VAL A 174 -18.46 -11.52 7.72
C VAL A 174 -19.22 -12.22 6.60
N GLU A 175 -18.57 -12.52 5.48
CA GLU A 175 -19.20 -13.18 4.32
C GLU A 175 -19.72 -14.59 4.64
N SER A 176 -19.08 -15.29 5.58
CA SER A 176 -19.53 -16.60 6.07
C SER A 176 -20.62 -16.52 7.16
N GLY A 177 -20.94 -15.31 7.63
CA GLY A 177 -21.90 -15.07 8.72
C GLY A 177 -21.37 -15.46 10.10
N ALA A 178 -20.05 -15.60 10.26
CA ALA A 178 -19.42 -15.93 11.53
C ALA A 178 -19.32 -14.73 12.49
N ILE A 179 -19.24 -13.51 11.94
CA ILE A 179 -19.12 -12.24 12.67
C ILE A 179 -20.00 -11.19 11.96
N ASP A 180 -20.60 -10.26 12.71
CA ASP A 180 -21.37 -9.15 12.14
C ASP A 180 -20.42 -8.02 11.63
N VAL A 181 -20.87 -7.28 10.61
CA VAL A 181 -20.18 -6.08 10.10
C VAL A 181 -19.94 -5.07 11.22
N ASP A 182 -20.92 -4.86 12.10
CA ASP A 182 -20.82 -3.90 13.20
C ASP A 182 -19.73 -4.31 14.22
N GLU A 183 -19.54 -5.63 14.42
CA GLU A 183 -18.52 -6.18 15.32
C GLU A 183 -17.10 -6.03 14.73
N VAL A 184 -16.97 -6.21 13.42
CA VAL A 184 -15.71 -5.98 12.70
C VAL A 184 -15.38 -4.49 12.66
N GLU A 185 -16.35 -3.62 12.38
CA GLU A 185 -16.14 -2.16 12.35
C GLU A 185 -15.65 -1.65 13.71
N GLN A 186 -16.19 -2.17 14.81
CA GLN A 186 -15.72 -1.86 16.15
C GLN A 186 -14.26 -2.29 16.41
N THR A 187 -13.77 -3.33 15.74
CA THR A 187 -12.39 -3.81 15.88
C THR A 187 -11.39 -2.87 15.19
N PHE A 188 -11.83 -2.16 14.15
CA PHE A 188 -11.01 -1.19 13.41
C PHE A 188 -11.37 0.28 13.71
N SER A 189 -12.35 0.52 14.60
CA SER A 189 -12.82 1.86 14.97
C SER A 189 -11.78 2.62 15.79
N LEU A 190 -11.51 3.85 15.36
CA LEU A 190 -10.61 4.78 16.07
C LEU A 190 -11.08 5.06 17.50
N GLU A 191 -12.40 5.10 17.73
CA GLU A 191 -13.00 5.33 19.05
C GLU A 191 -12.62 4.24 20.05
N LYS A 192 -12.67 2.97 19.62
CA LYS A 192 -12.37 1.81 20.48
C LYS A 192 -10.87 1.64 20.72
N SER A 193 -10.04 2.01 19.74
CA SER A 193 -8.58 2.11 19.88
C SER A 193 -8.19 3.13 20.96
N LEU A 194 -8.87 4.28 20.98
CA LEU A 194 -8.67 5.33 21.99
C LEU A 194 -9.23 4.94 23.37
N GLU A 195 -10.33 4.18 23.43
CA GLU A 195 -10.83 3.60 24.69
C GLU A 195 -9.84 2.60 25.30
N LYS A 196 -9.27 1.68 24.51
CA LYS A 196 -8.24 0.75 24.98
C LYS A 196 -6.99 1.47 25.48
N GLU A 197 -6.51 2.50 24.78
CA GLU A 197 -5.37 3.29 25.25
C GLU A 197 -5.67 4.04 26.56
N ARG A 198 -6.91 4.48 26.78
CA ARG A 198 -7.33 5.09 28.06
C ARG A 198 -7.38 4.07 29.18
N GLU A 199 -7.89 2.87 28.92
CA GLU A 199 -7.94 1.77 29.89
C GLU A 199 -6.53 1.29 30.28
N GLU A 200 -5.62 1.15 29.31
CA GLU A 200 -4.22 0.74 29.55
C GLU A 200 -3.40 1.83 30.25
N LYS A 201 -3.71 3.12 30.04
CA LYS A 201 -3.09 4.25 30.75
C LYS A 201 -3.77 4.58 32.08
N GLY A 202 -4.84 3.88 32.45
CA GLY A 202 -5.55 4.07 33.72
C GLY A 202 -6.19 5.46 33.89
N LEU A 203 -6.83 6.00 32.83
CA LEU A 203 -7.53 7.31 32.81
C LEU A 203 -9.06 7.22 32.66
#